data_AF-A0A0R2ATL6-F1
#
_entry.id   AF-A0A0R2ATL6-F1
#
_cell.length_a   1.000
_cell.length_b   1.000
_cell.length_c   1.000
_cell.angle_alpha   90.00
_cell.angle_beta   90.00
_cell.angle_gamma   90.00
#
_symmetry.space_group_name_H-M   'P 1'
#
loop_
_entity.id
_entity.type
_entity.pdbx_description
1 polymer ?
#
loop_
_entity_poly.entity_id
_entity_poly.type
_entity_poly.pdbx_seq_one_letter_code
_entity_poly.pdbx_strand_id
1 'polypeptide(L)'
;MNLYSYEYLNNSNAYVAYLLLLFALILGITIIFNGIKYMRDRTNLKYRDFFVMLTLISILAISMVFSHVMDQKATSSRNNQTVKMIQDISKNKKVSVNKIYTSSTNLSNGMTVKVDKQYYEVNLNANLNSYTLTPIRLIDNNFNYVTNSSSIISRISNYQYLTIALKLIIGFIVLVLQINLSGKGNLAPSNAIDQLQNYVLGGIIGGMIYSQDVSILQFFIVLLIWSIIVFGSKILNRQSAFFRKIFTGSPQVVIQNGIINVDTALRSGLSASDLTFKLRTQGVSNFKDVKSATLEQNGQLTITTFGTESVNYPVITDGSINEDVVKRMGKTPEWLEQMLEDEGKDISQIYLGQYVHDNLMIISFPSHSKRPWYYYLKYQNIKNSYNNRKK
;
A
#
# COMPACT_ATOMS: atom_id res chain seq x y z
N MET A 1 -1.32 40.61 7.70
CA MET A 1 -1.86 39.95 8.92
C MET A 1 -3.40 39.93 8.84
N ASN A 2 -4.08 38.92 9.40
CA ASN A 2 -5.56 38.89 9.41
C ASN A 2 -6.10 39.60 10.67
N LEU A 3 -7.20 40.34 10.52
CA LEU A 3 -7.93 40.99 11.62
C LEU A 3 -9.38 40.50 11.65
N TYR A 4 -9.74 39.77 12.69
CA TYR A 4 -11.05 39.13 12.85
C TYR A 4 -12.02 40.07 13.57
N SER A 5 -13.25 40.16 13.04
CA SER A 5 -14.33 40.96 13.63
C SER A 5 -15.05 40.22 14.77
N TYR A 6 -15.80 40.97 15.60
CA TYR A 6 -16.68 40.40 16.61
C TYR A 6 -17.71 39.41 16.02
N GLU A 7 -18.35 39.74 14.91
CA GLU A 7 -19.35 38.89 14.25
C GLU A 7 -18.77 37.55 13.79
N TYR A 8 -17.54 37.56 13.28
CA TYR A 8 -16.82 36.33 12.90
C TYR A 8 -16.58 35.41 14.11
N LEU A 9 -16.22 35.98 15.26
CA LEU A 9 -15.91 35.23 16.48
C LEU A 9 -17.18 34.70 17.18
N ASN A 10 -18.30 35.41 17.04
CA ASN A 10 -19.57 35.11 17.71
C ASN A 10 -20.50 34.19 16.89
N ASN A 11 -20.27 34.02 15.58
CA ASN A 11 -21.13 33.20 14.74
C ASN A 11 -20.80 31.69 14.85
N SER A 12 -21.70 30.95 15.52
CA SER A 12 -21.79 29.49 15.41
C SER A 12 -22.67 29.12 14.21
N ASN A 13 -22.08 28.55 13.15
CA ASN A 13 -22.78 28.22 11.91
C ASN A 13 -23.68 26.98 12.05
N ALA A 14 -24.90 27.17 12.55
CA ALA A 14 -25.94 26.13 12.61
C ALA A 14 -26.30 25.54 11.23
N TYR A 15 -26.20 26.33 10.15
CA TYR A 15 -26.51 25.90 8.78
C TYR A 15 -25.68 24.69 8.30
N VAL A 16 -24.41 24.61 8.68
CA VAL A 16 -23.54 23.49 8.29
C VAL A 16 -24.00 22.19 8.97
N ALA A 17 -24.43 22.28 10.24
CA ALA A 17 -24.96 21.13 10.96
C ALA A 17 -26.24 20.59 10.32
N TYR A 18 -27.15 21.47 9.87
CA TYR A 18 -28.38 21.06 9.17
C TYR A 18 -28.09 20.37 7.84
N LEU A 19 -27.15 20.88 7.05
CA LEU A 19 -26.73 20.24 5.79
C LEU A 19 -26.14 18.85 6.01
N LEU A 20 -25.31 18.68 7.04
CA LEU A 20 -24.74 17.38 7.40
C LEU A 20 -25.81 16.38 7.87
N LEU A 21 -26.80 16.86 8.63
CA LEU A 21 -27.95 16.05 9.07
C LEU A 21 -28.79 15.56 7.87
N LEU A 22 -29.07 16.44 6.91
CA LEU A 22 -29.78 16.08 5.68
C LEU A 22 -29.03 15.02 4.90
N PHE A 23 -27.71 15.18 4.73
CA PHE A 23 -26.86 14.21 4.04
C PHE A 23 -26.83 12.85 4.76
N ALA A 24 -26.73 12.83 6.09
CA ALA A 24 -26.77 11.61 6.88
C ALA A 24 -28.12 10.88 6.73
N LEU A 25 -29.23 11.62 6.64
CA LEU A 25 -30.56 11.06 6.43
C LEU A 25 -30.67 10.37 5.06
N ILE A 26 -30.17 11.03 3.99
CA ILE A 26 -30.12 10.46 2.64
C ILE A 26 -29.28 9.18 2.61
N LEU A 27 -28.10 9.20 3.24
CA LEU A 27 -27.23 8.02 3.36
C LEU A 27 -27.93 6.87 4.09
N GLY A 28 -28.59 7.16 5.23
CA GLY A 28 -29.34 6.19 6.01
C GLY A 28 -30.45 5.51 5.21
N ILE A 29 -31.24 6.29 4.47
CA ILE A 29 -32.28 5.75 3.57
C ILE A 29 -31.65 4.81 2.52
N THR A 30 -30.53 5.22 1.92
CA THR A 30 -29.85 4.44 0.88
C THR A 30 -29.28 3.13 1.44
N ILE A 31 -28.76 3.14 2.67
CA ILE A 31 -28.32 1.93 3.38
C ILE A 31 -29.48 0.99 3.61
N ILE A 32 -30.59 1.48 4.17
CA ILE A 32 -31.78 0.66 4.46
C ILE A 32 -32.31 0.04 3.17
N PHE A 33 -32.41 0.81 2.09
CA PHE A 33 -32.85 0.30 0.79
C PHE A 33 -31.98 -0.84 0.27
N ASN A 34 -30.65 -0.67 0.27
CA ASN A 34 -29.73 -1.70 -0.18
C ASN A 34 -29.70 -2.92 0.76
N GLY A 35 -29.83 -2.70 2.08
CA GLY A 35 -29.90 -3.75 3.09
C GLY A 35 -31.14 -4.63 2.93
N ILE A 36 -32.32 -4.02 2.73
CA ILE A 36 -33.56 -4.76 2.47
C ILE A 36 -33.43 -5.57 1.17
N LYS A 37 -32.91 -4.96 0.10
CA LYS A 37 -32.69 -5.66 -1.17
C LYS A 37 -31.71 -6.83 -1.03
N TYR A 38 -30.64 -6.68 -0.27
CA TYR A 38 -29.71 -7.76 0.05
C TYR A 38 -30.36 -8.89 0.85
N MET A 39 -31.16 -8.56 1.88
CA MET A 39 -31.87 -9.56 2.68
C MET A 39 -32.91 -10.33 1.85
N ARG A 40 -33.54 -9.67 0.87
CA ARG A 40 -34.54 -10.28 -0.03
C ARG A 40 -33.92 -11.15 -1.12
N ASP A 41 -32.71 -10.82 -1.57
CA ASP A 41 -31.99 -11.52 -2.63
C ASP A 41 -30.53 -11.71 -2.22
N ARG A 42 -30.27 -12.75 -1.41
CA ARG A 42 -28.92 -13.05 -0.90
C ARG A 42 -27.95 -13.51 -1.98
N THR A 43 -28.45 -13.89 -3.17
CA THR A 43 -27.60 -14.32 -4.30
C THR A 43 -27.05 -13.13 -5.09
N ASN A 44 -27.67 -11.96 -5.00
CA ASN A 44 -27.23 -10.77 -5.71
C ASN A 44 -26.19 -9.98 -4.90
N LEU A 45 -24.92 -10.29 -5.16
CA LEU A 45 -23.77 -9.69 -4.48
C LEU A 45 -23.69 -8.16 -4.63
N LYS A 46 -24.30 -7.58 -5.67
CA LYS A 46 -24.32 -6.13 -5.89
C LYS A 46 -24.89 -5.40 -4.68
N TYR A 47 -26.07 -5.81 -4.19
CA TYR A 47 -26.72 -5.13 -3.06
C TYR A 47 -25.96 -5.32 -1.75
N ARG A 48 -25.33 -6.48 -1.56
CA ARG A 48 -24.40 -6.70 -0.43
C ARG A 48 -23.24 -5.71 -0.48
N ASP A 49 -22.58 -5.59 -1.62
CA ASP A 49 -21.38 -4.76 -1.77
C ASP A 49 -21.72 -3.27 -1.61
N PHE A 50 -22.83 -2.82 -2.20
CA PHE A 50 -23.34 -1.46 -1.99
C PHE A 50 -23.72 -1.19 -0.52
N PHE A 51 -24.41 -2.14 0.12
CA PHE A 51 -24.78 -2.00 1.53
C PHE A 51 -23.55 -1.87 2.44
N VAL A 52 -22.55 -2.75 2.28
CA VAL A 52 -21.30 -2.71 3.05
C VAL A 52 -20.56 -1.39 2.79
N MET A 53 -20.40 -1.00 1.52
CA MET A 53 -19.71 0.23 1.14
C MET A 53 -20.39 1.48 1.73
N LEU A 54 -21.71 1.61 1.59
CA LEU A 54 -22.46 2.75 2.12
C LEU A 54 -22.42 2.80 3.65
N THR A 55 -22.42 1.65 4.32
CA THR A 55 -22.29 1.56 5.78
C THR A 55 -20.92 2.10 6.23
N LEU A 56 -19.83 1.69 5.57
CA LEU A 56 -18.49 2.19 5.86
C LEU A 56 -18.36 3.70 5.61
N ILE A 57 -18.89 4.19 4.48
CA ILE A 57 -18.92 5.63 4.15
C ILE A 57 -19.70 6.41 5.23
N SER A 58 -20.80 5.86 5.73
CA SER A 58 -21.61 6.52 6.74
C SER A 58 -20.92 6.55 8.10
N ILE A 59 -20.27 5.47 8.52
CA ILE A 59 -19.45 5.45 9.74
C ILE A 59 -18.32 6.49 9.65
N LEU A 60 -17.65 6.57 8.50
CA LEU A 60 -16.61 7.58 8.26
C LEU A 60 -17.18 9.00 8.34
N ALA A 61 -18.31 9.25 7.67
CA ALA A 61 -18.96 10.56 7.67
C ALA A 61 -19.39 10.99 9.09
N ILE A 62 -20.03 10.08 9.85
CA ILE A 62 -20.40 10.32 11.25
C ILE A 62 -19.16 10.63 12.09
N SER A 63 -18.07 9.88 11.90
CA SER A 63 -16.81 10.10 12.63
C SER A 63 -16.20 11.47 12.32
N MET A 64 -16.23 11.89 11.05
CA MET A 64 -15.79 13.25 10.65
C MET A 64 -16.65 14.34 11.26
N VAL A 65 -17.98 14.17 11.26
CA VAL A 65 -18.90 15.14 11.89
C VAL A 65 -18.66 15.20 13.39
N PHE A 66 -18.51 14.06 14.06
CA PHE A 66 -18.21 14.00 15.49
C PHE A 66 -16.88 14.68 15.83
N SER A 67 -15.82 14.39 15.07
CA SER A 67 -14.52 15.07 15.19
C SER A 67 -14.66 16.58 15.02
N HIS A 68 -15.40 17.03 14.00
CA HIS A 68 -15.61 18.46 13.76
C HIS A 68 -16.41 19.15 14.88
N VAL A 69 -17.42 18.48 15.44
CA VAL A 69 -18.20 18.99 16.57
C VAL A 69 -17.32 19.06 17.83
N MET A 70 -16.45 18.08 18.05
CA MET A 70 -15.52 18.08 19.18
C MET A 70 -14.50 19.23 19.06
N ASP A 71 -13.91 19.41 17.88
CA ASP A 71 -13.00 20.52 17.58
C ASP A 71 -13.71 21.86 17.74
N GLN A 72 -14.93 22.01 17.21
CA GLN A 72 -15.71 23.23 17.37
C GLN A 72 -16.04 23.53 18.83
N LYS A 73 -16.36 22.53 19.67
CA LYS A 73 -16.59 22.75 21.11
C LYS A 73 -15.31 23.25 21.80
N ALA A 74 -14.16 22.64 21.49
CA ALA A 74 -12.87 23.06 22.02
C ALA A 74 -12.49 24.49 21.58
N THR A 75 -12.69 24.81 20.30
CA THR A 75 -12.44 26.15 19.74
C THR A 75 -13.46 27.19 20.23
N SER A 76 -14.74 26.85 20.32
CA SER A 76 -15.80 27.77 20.78
C SER A 76 -15.60 28.18 22.24
N SER A 77 -15.15 27.26 23.10
CA SER A 77 -14.77 27.61 24.48
C SER A 77 -13.64 28.65 24.54
N ARG A 78 -12.66 28.57 23.62
CA ARG A 78 -11.52 29.50 23.54
C ARG A 78 -11.90 30.83 22.85
N ASN A 79 -12.69 30.78 21.78
CA ASN A 79 -13.23 31.97 21.11
C ASN A 79 -14.12 32.79 22.06
N ASN A 80 -14.92 32.13 22.90
CA ASN A 80 -15.77 32.79 23.88
C ASN A 80 -14.99 33.68 24.86
N GLN A 81 -13.72 33.35 25.17
CA GLN A 81 -12.87 34.19 25.99
C GLN A 81 -12.44 35.47 25.24
N THR A 82 -12.06 35.35 23.97
CA THR A 82 -11.76 36.50 23.09
C THR A 82 -12.99 37.40 22.92
N VAL A 83 -14.16 36.80 22.70
CA VAL A 83 -15.44 37.53 22.58
C VAL A 83 -15.75 38.31 23.87
N LYS A 84 -15.58 37.69 25.04
CA LYS A 84 -15.73 38.37 26.34
C LYS A 84 -14.76 39.53 26.50
N MET A 85 -13.49 39.36 26.11
CA MET A 85 -12.50 40.44 26.12
C MET A 85 -12.92 41.60 25.21
N ILE A 86 -13.38 41.32 23.98
CA ILE A 86 -13.87 42.37 23.06
C ILE A 86 -15.05 43.13 23.67
N GLN A 87 -16.00 42.43 24.30
CA GLN A 87 -17.13 43.05 24.97
C GLN A 87 -16.69 43.93 26.15
N ASP A 88 -15.70 43.50 26.92
CA ASP A 88 -15.14 44.28 28.03
C ASP A 88 -14.40 45.54 27.53
N ILE A 89 -13.57 45.41 26.49
CA ILE A 89 -12.90 46.55 25.84
C ILE A 89 -13.94 47.54 25.29
N SER A 90 -15.00 47.05 24.64
CA SER A 90 -16.09 47.86 24.11
C SER A 90 -16.76 48.69 25.21
N LYS A 91 -17.07 48.08 26.35
CA LYS A 91 -17.66 48.77 27.51
C LYS A 91 -16.70 49.82 28.11
N ASN A 92 -15.45 49.44 28.36
CA ASN A 92 -14.47 50.29 29.01
C ASN A 92 -14.02 51.47 28.15
N LYS A 93 -13.86 51.27 26.84
CA LYS A 93 -13.45 52.32 25.88
C LYS A 93 -14.63 53.07 25.26
N LYS A 94 -15.88 52.64 25.54
CA LYS A 94 -17.11 53.20 24.94
C LYS A 94 -17.09 53.19 23.40
N VAL A 95 -16.54 52.13 22.82
CA VAL A 95 -16.45 51.92 21.37
C VAL A 95 -17.35 50.74 21.00
N SER A 96 -18.12 50.85 19.90
CA SER A 96 -18.95 49.74 19.41
C SER A 96 -18.11 48.50 19.10
N VAL A 97 -18.59 47.31 19.49
CA VAL A 97 -17.93 46.01 19.22
C VAL A 97 -17.59 45.81 17.74
N ASN A 98 -18.37 46.39 16.83
CA ASN A 98 -18.17 46.27 15.38
C ASN A 98 -16.95 47.07 14.87
N LYS A 99 -16.38 47.93 15.72
CA LYS A 99 -15.14 48.69 15.44
C LYS A 99 -13.91 48.08 16.10
N ILE A 100 -14.05 46.91 16.72
CA ILE A 100 -12.96 46.19 17.38
C ILE A 100 -12.60 44.96 16.55
N TYR A 101 -11.30 44.81 16.29
CA TYR A 101 -10.77 43.67 15.55
C TYR A 101 -9.58 43.06 16.27
N THR A 102 -9.39 41.75 16.14
CA THR A 102 -8.32 41.02 16.80
C THR A 102 -7.44 40.29 15.80
N SER A 103 -6.13 40.17 16.05
CA SER A 103 -5.22 39.43 15.17
C SER A 103 -5.28 37.90 15.35
N SER A 104 -5.95 37.44 16.41
CA SER A 104 -6.16 36.03 16.75
C SER A 104 -7.63 35.76 17.08
N THR A 105 -8.12 34.57 16.73
CA THR A 105 -9.45 34.08 17.11
C THR A 105 -9.49 33.56 18.55
N ASN A 106 -8.38 32.98 19.01
CA ASN A 106 -8.20 32.51 20.37
C ASN A 106 -7.49 33.56 21.23
N LEU A 107 -7.86 33.64 22.51
CA LEU A 107 -7.22 34.54 23.45
C LEU A 107 -5.76 34.09 23.66
N SER A 108 -4.80 34.97 23.34
CA SER A 108 -3.37 34.66 23.43
C SER A 108 -2.56 35.89 23.82
N ASN A 109 -1.51 35.69 24.62
CA ASN A 109 -0.60 36.77 24.98
C ASN A 109 0.14 37.32 23.75
N GLY A 110 0.31 38.64 23.67
CA GLY A 110 0.95 39.33 22.54
C GLY A 110 0.04 39.50 21.31
N MET A 111 -1.24 39.10 21.37
CA MET A 111 -2.15 39.37 20.26
C MET A 111 -2.42 40.87 20.10
N THR A 112 -2.66 41.31 18.88
CA THR A 112 -2.99 42.70 18.56
C THR A 112 -4.49 42.90 18.53
N VAL A 113 -4.97 43.99 19.14
CA VAL A 113 -6.35 44.44 19.08
C VAL A 113 -6.39 45.84 18.48
N LYS A 114 -7.16 46.00 17.42
CA LYS A 114 -7.50 47.30 16.84
C LYS A 114 -8.79 47.80 17.49
N VAL A 115 -8.75 48.98 18.08
CA VAL A 115 -9.92 49.67 18.65
C VAL A 115 -10.09 50.99 17.91
N ASP A 116 -11.09 51.06 17.02
CA ASP A 116 -11.32 52.19 16.11
C ASP A 116 -10.09 52.48 15.23
N LYS A 117 -9.27 53.49 15.55
CA LYS A 117 -8.06 53.87 14.81
C LYS A 117 -6.75 53.49 15.50
N GLN A 118 -6.79 52.98 16.73
CA GLN A 118 -5.60 52.68 17.53
C GLN A 118 -5.37 51.18 17.65
N TYR A 119 -4.10 50.81 17.81
CA TYR A 119 -3.66 49.43 17.95
C TYR A 119 -3.05 49.22 19.31
N TYR A 120 -3.39 48.08 19.91
CA TYR A 120 -2.94 47.69 21.23
C TYR A 120 -2.42 46.25 21.20
N GLU A 121 -1.36 45.99 21.93
CA GLU A 121 -0.93 44.63 22.26
C GLU A 121 -1.61 44.18 23.56
N VAL A 122 -2.16 42.96 23.55
CA VAL A 122 -2.80 42.33 24.70
C VAL A 122 -1.76 41.57 25.50
N ASN A 123 -1.57 41.99 26.75
CA ASN A 123 -0.73 41.29 27.70
C ASN A 123 -1.60 40.59 28.73
N LEU A 124 -1.55 39.26 28.75
CA LEU A 124 -2.33 38.40 29.64
C LEU A 124 -1.47 37.96 30.83
N ASN A 125 -2.11 37.81 31.98
CA ASN A 125 -1.47 37.14 33.11
C ASN A 125 -1.44 35.62 32.92
N ALA A 126 -0.65 34.91 33.74
CA ALA A 126 -0.48 33.46 33.66
C ALA A 126 -1.80 32.67 33.72
N ASN A 127 -2.82 33.20 34.40
CA ASN A 127 -4.12 32.56 34.60
C ASN A 127 -5.18 32.96 33.56
N LEU A 128 -4.83 33.79 32.56
CA LEU A 128 -5.72 34.25 31.48
C LEU A 128 -7.03 34.91 31.97
N ASN A 129 -7.03 35.47 33.18
CA ASN A 129 -8.21 36.07 33.80
C ASN A 129 -8.16 37.59 33.87
N SER A 130 -7.01 38.19 33.58
CA SER A 130 -6.82 39.64 33.47
C SER A 130 -5.97 39.97 32.26
N TYR A 131 -6.22 41.12 31.65
CA TYR A 131 -5.46 41.61 30.51
C TYR A 131 -5.09 43.08 30.68
N THR A 132 -3.96 43.50 30.09
CA THR A 132 -3.61 44.91 29.90
C THR A 132 -3.44 45.21 28.41
N LEU A 133 -3.70 46.46 28.04
CA LEU A 133 -3.59 46.92 26.65
C LEU A 133 -2.46 47.95 26.55
N THR A 134 -1.40 47.58 25.83
CA THR A 134 -0.25 48.46 25.59
C THR A 134 -0.38 49.08 24.19
N PRO A 135 -0.39 50.41 24.04
CA PRO A 135 -0.45 51.03 22.71
C PRO A 135 0.75 50.65 21.86
N ILE A 136 0.52 50.27 20.61
CA ILE A 136 1.59 49.89 19.66
C ILE A 136 1.44 50.63 18.33
N ARG A 137 2.54 50.67 17.56
CA ARG A 137 2.57 51.09 16.15
C ARG A 137 2.99 49.91 15.29
N LEU A 138 2.32 49.73 14.17
CA LEU A 138 2.57 48.63 13.25
C LEU A 138 3.61 49.05 12.21
N ILE A 139 4.46 48.12 11.83
CA ILE A 139 5.47 48.30 10.77
C ILE A 139 4.81 48.13 9.39
N ASP A 140 3.90 47.17 9.26
CA ASP A 140 3.11 46.91 8.05
C ASP A 140 1.62 47.12 8.34
N ASN A 141 0.93 47.81 7.42
CA ASN A 141 -0.48 48.16 7.51
C ASN A 141 -1.38 47.34 6.56
N ASN A 142 -0.84 46.34 5.86
CA ASN A 142 -1.62 45.45 5.00
C ASN A 142 -2.36 44.40 5.83
N PHE A 143 -3.63 44.71 6.13
CA PHE A 143 -4.54 43.83 6.87
C PHE A 143 -5.63 43.26 5.99
N ASN A 144 -5.84 41.94 6.11
CA ASN A 144 -7.03 41.28 5.61
C ASN A 144 -8.09 41.28 6.71
N TYR A 145 -9.13 42.09 6.55
CA TYR A 145 -10.25 42.12 7.48
C TYR A 145 -11.18 40.93 7.23
N VAL A 146 -11.31 40.07 8.22
CA VAL A 146 -12.17 38.88 8.16
C VAL A 146 -13.48 39.19 8.89
N THR A 147 -14.46 39.63 8.11
CA THR A 147 -15.79 40.02 8.60
C THR A 147 -16.82 38.92 8.43
N ASN A 148 -16.83 38.25 7.27
CA ASN A 148 -17.76 37.15 7.00
C ASN A 148 -17.13 35.78 7.26
N SER A 149 -17.90 34.90 7.88
CA SER A 149 -17.61 33.47 7.92
C SER A 149 -17.63 32.95 6.48
N SER A 150 -16.45 32.74 5.89
CA SER A 150 -16.32 32.28 4.51
C SER A 150 -17.09 30.97 4.28
N SER A 151 -17.51 30.79 3.02
CA SER A 151 -18.36 29.74 2.47
C SER A 151 -18.25 28.36 3.15
N ILE A 152 -19.39 27.66 3.21
CA ILE A 152 -19.55 26.29 3.73
C ILE A 152 -18.44 25.33 3.25
N ILE A 153 -17.97 25.50 2.01
CA ILE A 153 -16.92 24.69 1.38
C ILE A 153 -15.56 24.84 2.09
N SER A 154 -15.17 26.05 2.48
CA SER A 154 -13.89 26.31 3.18
C SER A 154 -13.88 25.88 4.65
N ARG A 155 -15.05 25.60 5.24
CA ARG A 155 -15.17 25.12 6.64
C ARG A 155 -15.29 23.60 6.75
N ILE A 156 -15.76 22.93 5.69
CA ILE A 156 -15.82 21.46 5.58
C ILE A 156 -14.48 20.89 5.10
N SER A 157 -13.65 21.68 4.41
CA SER A 157 -12.31 21.28 4.01
C SER A 157 -11.36 21.21 5.23
N ASN A 158 -11.54 20.19 6.08
CA ASN A 158 -10.43 19.68 6.87
C ASN A 158 -9.41 19.12 5.87
N TYR A 159 -8.51 19.98 5.40
CA TYR A 159 -7.44 19.65 4.46
C TYR A 159 -6.66 18.41 4.91
N GLN A 160 -6.59 18.16 6.22
CA GLN A 160 -5.97 16.98 6.81
C GLN A 160 -6.62 15.66 6.38
N TYR A 161 -7.94 15.51 6.52
CA TYR A 161 -8.64 14.28 6.13
C TYR A 161 -8.64 14.07 4.62
N LEU A 162 -8.76 15.15 3.84
CA LEU A 162 -8.63 15.07 2.38
C LEU A 162 -7.21 14.67 1.97
N THR A 163 -6.19 15.20 2.64
CA THR A 163 -4.78 14.84 2.40
C THR A 163 -4.52 13.38 2.74
N ILE A 164 -5.05 12.88 3.87
CA ILE A 164 -4.99 11.47 4.27
C ILE A 164 -5.64 10.60 3.20
N ALA A 165 -6.84 10.96 2.74
CA ALA A 165 -7.57 10.21 1.70
C ALA A 165 -6.79 10.19 0.37
N LEU A 166 -6.23 11.32 -0.06
CA LEU A 166 -5.41 11.39 -1.27
C LEU A 166 -4.13 10.54 -1.14
N LYS A 167 -3.43 10.58 0.00
CA LYS A 167 -2.28 9.71 0.27
C LYS A 167 -2.68 8.23 0.22
N LEU A 168 -3.81 7.85 0.80
CA LEU A 168 -4.33 6.48 0.73
C LEU A 168 -4.62 6.03 -0.70
N ILE A 169 -5.28 6.87 -1.50
CA ILE A 169 -5.58 6.59 -2.91
C ILE A 169 -4.29 6.43 -3.71
N ILE A 170 -3.34 7.35 -3.55
CA ILE A 170 -2.03 7.29 -4.24
C ILE A 170 -1.28 6.03 -3.83
N GLY A 171 -1.18 5.75 -2.52
CA GLY A 171 -0.52 4.55 -2.00
C GLY A 171 -1.14 3.27 -2.54
N PHE A 172 -2.48 3.19 -2.57
CA PHE A 172 -3.20 2.07 -3.15
C PHE A 172 -2.91 1.89 -4.64
N ILE A 173 -3.00 2.96 -5.43
CA ILE A 173 -2.73 2.91 -6.89
C ILE A 173 -1.30 2.47 -7.14
N VAL A 174 -0.31 3.04 -6.43
CA VAL A 174 1.10 2.64 -6.58
C VAL A 174 1.32 1.19 -6.19
N LEU A 175 0.70 0.72 -5.11
CA LEU A 175 0.79 -0.68 -4.69
C LEU A 175 0.22 -1.62 -5.76
N VAL A 176 -0.96 -1.32 -6.29
CA VAL A 176 -1.58 -2.11 -7.38
C VAL A 176 -0.69 -2.09 -8.63
N LEU A 177 -0.15 -0.93 -9.00
CA LEU A 177 0.76 -0.81 -10.14
C LEU A 177 2.05 -1.62 -9.92
N GLN A 178 2.66 -1.51 -8.73
CA GLN A 178 3.85 -2.28 -8.39
C GLN A 178 3.59 -3.78 -8.49
N ILE A 179 2.50 -4.30 -7.91
CA ILE A 179 2.19 -5.73 -7.99
C ILE A 179 1.99 -6.18 -9.45
N ASN A 180 1.25 -5.40 -10.25
CA ASN A 180 1.00 -5.76 -11.65
C ASN A 180 2.27 -5.72 -12.51
N LEU A 181 3.15 -4.74 -12.30
CA LEU A 181 4.40 -4.58 -13.06
C LEU A 181 5.51 -5.52 -12.59
N SER A 182 5.56 -5.81 -11.29
CA SER A 182 6.59 -6.64 -10.65
C SER A 182 6.30 -8.14 -10.79
N GLY A 183 5.08 -8.50 -11.21
CA GLY A 183 4.61 -9.87 -11.33
C GLY A 183 3.94 -10.40 -10.05
N LYS A 184 3.34 -11.58 -10.14
CA LYS A 184 2.50 -12.15 -9.06
C LYS A 184 3.28 -12.63 -7.82
N GLY A 185 4.61 -12.53 -7.81
CA GLY A 185 5.46 -12.90 -6.67
C GLY A 185 5.07 -12.18 -5.38
N ASN A 186 4.57 -10.94 -5.45
CA ASN A 186 4.12 -10.21 -4.25
C ASN A 186 2.81 -10.77 -3.64
N LEU A 187 1.99 -11.47 -4.41
CA LEU A 187 0.74 -12.08 -3.92
C LEU A 187 0.98 -13.48 -3.35
N ALA A 188 1.91 -14.21 -3.95
CA ALA A 188 2.35 -15.53 -3.52
C ALA A 188 3.90 -15.52 -3.44
N PRO A 189 4.47 -15.04 -2.32
CA PRO A 189 5.90 -14.84 -2.20
C PRO A 189 6.68 -16.14 -2.36
N SER A 190 7.43 -16.22 -3.45
CA SER A 190 8.34 -17.32 -3.77
C SER A 190 9.71 -17.18 -3.11
N ASN A 191 10.07 -15.97 -2.66
CA ASN A 191 11.35 -15.69 -2.02
C ASN A 191 11.19 -14.62 -0.92
N ALA A 192 12.25 -14.45 -0.12
CA ALA A 192 12.26 -13.52 1.00
C ALA A 192 12.13 -12.04 0.57
N ILE A 193 12.63 -11.68 -0.62
CA ILE A 193 12.54 -10.31 -1.13
C ILE A 193 11.11 -9.91 -1.45
N ASP A 194 10.32 -10.79 -2.07
CA ASP A 194 8.92 -10.53 -2.35
C ASP A 194 8.14 -10.28 -1.05
N GLN A 195 8.48 -10.98 0.04
CA GLN A 195 7.88 -10.73 1.37
C GLN A 195 8.35 -9.40 1.97
N LEU A 196 9.66 -9.15 1.96
CA LEU A 196 10.25 -7.92 2.48
C LEU A 196 9.66 -6.70 1.77
N GLN A 197 9.45 -6.80 0.45
CA GLN A 197 8.83 -5.75 -0.34
C GLN A 197 7.47 -5.36 0.24
N ASN A 198 6.61 -6.35 0.51
CA ASN A 198 5.26 -6.11 1.02
C ASN A 198 5.29 -5.46 2.41
N TYR A 199 6.17 -5.91 3.30
CA TYR A 199 6.28 -5.37 4.66
C TYR A 199 6.76 -3.93 4.67
N VAL A 200 7.83 -3.63 3.92
CA VAL A 200 8.38 -2.27 3.87
C VAL A 200 7.40 -1.32 3.16
N LEU A 201 6.77 -1.74 2.07
CA LEU A 201 5.76 -0.93 1.39
C LEU A 201 4.57 -0.62 2.30
N GLY A 202 4.09 -1.63 3.05
CA GLY A 202 3.04 -1.45 4.06
C GLY A 202 3.43 -0.46 5.16
N GLY A 203 4.67 -0.55 5.65
CA GLY A 203 5.21 0.36 6.66
C GLY A 203 5.36 1.81 6.15
N ILE A 204 5.85 1.98 4.92
CA ILE A 204 5.98 3.27 4.23
C ILE A 204 4.62 3.96 4.08
N ILE A 205 3.63 3.24 3.52
CA ILE A 205 2.27 3.76 3.33
C ILE A 205 1.65 4.06 4.69
N GLY A 206 1.64 3.09 5.61
CA GLY A 206 1.04 3.23 6.93
C GLY A 206 1.63 4.39 7.74
N GLY A 207 2.96 4.53 7.78
CA GLY A 207 3.62 5.59 8.56
C GLY A 207 3.40 6.99 7.99
N MET A 208 3.52 7.17 6.67
CA MET A 208 3.46 8.50 6.06
C MET A 208 2.05 9.07 5.88
N ILE A 209 1.01 8.23 5.92
CA ILE A 209 -0.38 8.70 5.85
C ILE A 209 -0.72 9.60 7.04
N TYR A 210 -0.24 9.28 8.24
CA TYR A 210 -0.58 10.01 9.47
C TYR A 210 0.29 11.24 9.72
N SER A 211 1.43 11.36 9.04
CA SER A 211 2.32 12.51 9.21
C SER A 211 1.77 13.75 8.49
N GLN A 212 1.60 14.85 9.24
CA GLN A 212 1.21 16.14 8.70
C GLN A 212 2.39 16.87 8.03
N ASP A 213 3.62 16.55 8.43
CA ASP A 213 4.83 17.18 7.90
C ASP A 213 5.20 16.67 6.50
N VAL A 214 4.74 15.45 6.16
CA VAL A 214 4.98 14.86 4.86
C VAL A 214 3.93 15.36 3.87
N SER A 215 4.35 16.14 2.87
CA SER A 215 3.47 16.59 1.79
C SER A 215 3.06 15.44 0.86
N ILE A 216 1.98 15.61 0.09
CA ILE A 216 1.52 14.60 -0.89
C ILE A 216 2.62 14.31 -1.92
N LEU A 217 3.35 15.34 -2.35
CA LEU A 217 4.45 15.21 -3.31
C LEU A 217 5.62 14.43 -2.70
N GLN A 218 6.01 14.74 -1.46
CA GLN A 218 7.05 13.98 -0.75
C GLN A 218 6.66 12.50 -0.59
N PHE A 219 5.42 12.23 -0.20
CA PHE A 219 4.89 10.86 -0.12
C PHE A 219 5.02 10.12 -1.45
N PHE A 220 4.63 10.76 -2.56
CA PHE A 220 4.76 10.20 -3.90
C PHE A 220 6.22 9.95 -4.29
N ILE A 221 7.13 10.89 -4.00
CA ILE A 221 8.57 10.72 -4.26
C ILE A 221 9.11 9.50 -3.51
N VAL A 222 8.78 9.33 -2.22
CA VAL A 222 9.26 8.18 -1.43
C VAL A 222 8.75 6.86 -2.03
N LEU A 223 7.48 6.81 -2.44
CA LEU A 223 6.94 5.65 -3.15
C LEU A 223 7.66 5.37 -4.48
N LEU A 224 8.07 6.42 -5.21
CA LEU A 224 8.81 6.30 -6.47
C LEU A 224 10.23 5.77 -6.22
N ILE A 225 10.96 6.34 -5.25
CA ILE A 225 12.29 5.86 -4.82
C ILE A 225 12.22 4.38 -4.44
N TRP A 226 11.23 4.02 -3.61
CA TRP A 226 11.00 2.63 -3.22
C TRP A 226 10.71 1.72 -4.42
N SER A 227 9.88 2.19 -5.37
CA SER A 227 9.62 1.46 -6.62
C SER A 227 10.90 1.19 -7.40
N ILE A 228 11.77 2.20 -7.55
CA ILE A 228 13.05 2.05 -8.25
C ILE A 228 13.93 1.02 -7.55
N ILE A 229 14.00 1.04 -6.21
CA ILE A 229 14.78 0.05 -5.44
C ILE A 229 14.24 -1.37 -5.71
N VAL A 230 12.93 -1.56 -5.66
CA VAL A 230 12.29 -2.85 -5.93
C VAL A 230 12.60 -3.33 -7.36
N PHE A 231 12.30 -2.54 -8.38
CA PHE A 231 12.52 -2.95 -9.77
C PHE A 231 14.01 -3.14 -10.07
N GLY A 232 14.87 -2.27 -9.52
CA GLY A 232 16.32 -2.40 -9.58
C GLY A 232 16.80 -3.71 -8.97
N SER A 233 16.29 -4.08 -7.78
CA SER A 233 16.63 -5.36 -7.13
C SER A 233 16.26 -6.55 -8.01
N LYS A 234 15.10 -6.53 -8.68
CA LYS A 234 14.69 -7.59 -9.61
C LYS A 234 15.59 -7.67 -10.84
N ILE A 235 15.99 -6.54 -11.39
CA ILE A 235 16.91 -6.48 -12.53
C ILE A 235 18.28 -7.05 -12.14
N LEU A 236 18.80 -6.67 -10.96
CA LEU A 236 20.07 -7.20 -10.44
C LEU A 236 19.98 -8.71 -10.18
N ASN A 237 18.87 -9.17 -9.58
CA ASN A 237 18.62 -10.59 -9.30
C ASN A 237 18.56 -11.44 -10.59
N ARG A 238 18.00 -10.89 -11.67
CA ARG A 238 17.92 -11.55 -12.97
C ARG A 238 19.28 -11.59 -13.66
N GLN A 239 20.03 -10.49 -13.66
CA GLN A 239 21.26 -10.39 -14.45
C GLN A 239 22.50 -11.00 -13.78
N SER A 240 22.54 -11.08 -12.45
CA SER A 240 23.74 -11.52 -11.73
C SER A 240 23.49 -12.73 -10.85
N ALA A 241 24.26 -13.79 -11.09
CA ALA A 241 24.23 -15.00 -10.26
C ALA A 241 24.62 -14.74 -8.80
N PHE A 242 25.52 -13.78 -8.56
CA PHE A 242 25.91 -13.36 -7.21
C PHE A 242 24.73 -12.76 -6.44
N PHE A 243 24.04 -11.78 -7.04
CA PHE A 243 22.86 -11.18 -6.42
C PHE A 243 21.74 -12.21 -6.28
N ARG A 244 21.55 -13.09 -7.27
CA ARG A 244 20.60 -14.20 -7.19
C ARG A 244 20.81 -15.09 -5.97
N LYS A 245 22.06 -15.48 -5.71
CA LYS A 245 22.44 -16.31 -4.57
C LYS A 245 22.22 -15.61 -3.23
N ILE A 246 22.52 -14.31 -3.12
CA ILE A 246 22.33 -13.53 -1.89
C ILE A 246 20.86 -13.26 -1.60
N PHE A 247 20.10 -12.89 -2.62
CA PHE A 247 18.75 -12.36 -2.49
C PHE A 247 17.67 -13.43 -2.48
N THR A 248 17.82 -14.44 -3.34
CA THR A 248 16.81 -15.47 -3.51
C THR A 248 17.25 -16.78 -2.83
N GLY A 249 18.55 -17.00 -2.65
CA GLY A 249 19.09 -18.30 -2.24
C GLY A 249 19.00 -19.34 -3.37
N SER A 250 19.35 -20.58 -3.08
CA SER A 250 19.15 -21.70 -4.01
C SER A 250 18.41 -22.85 -3.33
N PRO A 251 17.52 -23.56 -4.05
CA PRO A 251 16.81 -24.70 -3.50
C PRO A 251 17.81 -25.79 -3.08
N GLN A 252 17.63 -26.34 -1.88
CA GLN A 252 18.55 -27.31 -1.28
C GLN A 252 17.90 -28.68 -1.17
N VAL A 253 18.54 -29.72 -1.70
CA VAL A 253 18.03 -31.10 -1.54
C VAL A 253 18.38 -31.60 -0.14
N VAL A 254 17.36 -31.86 0.66
CA VAL A 254 17.49 -32.32 2.04
C VAL A 254 17.33 -33.83 2.16
N ILE A 255 16.51 -34.45 1.31
CA ILE A 255 16.36 -35.91 1.25
C ILE A 255 16.55 -36.35 -0.18
N GLN A 256 17.37 -37.39 -0.39
CA GLN A 256 17.55 -38.03 -1.68
C GLN A 256 17.49 -39.54 -1.49
N ASN A 257 16.57 -40.20 -2.19
CA ASN A 257 16.34 -41.64 -2.16
C ASN A 257 16.24 -42.23 -0.74
N GLY A 258 15.45 -41.59 0.13
CA GLY A 258 15.27 -41.99 1.52
C GLY A 258 16.45 -41.69 2.45
N ILE A 259 17.52 -41.08 1.95
CA ILE A 259 18.71 -40.66 2.73
C ILE A 259 18.61 -39.17 3.03
N ILE A 260 18.69 -38.81 4.31
CA ILE A 260 18.63 -37.42 4.77
C ILE A 260 20.05 -36.83 4.78
N ASN A 261 20.24 -35.71 4.08
CA ASN A 261 21.45 -34.91 4.17
C ASN A 261 21.37 -33.98 5.39
N VAL A 262 21.88 -34.46 6.53
CA VAL A 262 21.82 -33.75 7.82
C VAL A 262 22.61 -32.44 7.79
N ASP A 263 23.78 -32.39 7.15
CA ASP A 263 24.58 -31.16 7.05
C ASP A 263 23.83 -30.07 6.29
N THR A 264 23.22 -30.39 5.15
CA THR A 264 22.39 -29.45 4.39
C THR A 264 21.15 -29.02 5.18
N ALA A 265 20.47 -29.96 5.85
CA ALA A 265 19.31 -29.63 6.69
C ALA A 265 19.68 -28.60 7.77
N LEU A 266 20.76 -28.86 8.52
CA LEU A 266 21.20 -28.00 9.61
C LEU A 266 21.70 -26.64 9.12
N ARG A 267 22.47 -26.58 8.02
CA ARG A 267 22.93 -25.32 7.42
C ARG A 267 21.78 -24.45 6.92
N SER A 268 20.67 -25.07 6.51
CA SER A 268 19.45 -24.37 6.12
C SER A 268 18.51 -24.07 7.29
N GLY A 269 18.94 -24.31 8.54
CA GLY A 269 18.15 -24.04 9.74
C GLY A 269 16.98 -25.01 9.94
N LEU A 270 17.01 -26.17 9.29
CA LEU A 270 15.95 -27.17 9.36
C LEU A 270 16.29 -28.24 10.40
N SER A 271 15.59 -28.22 11.54
CA SER A 271 15.72 -29.26 12.56
C SER A 271 15.05 -30.57 12.12
N ALA A 272 15.37 -31.69 12.80
CA ALA A 272 14.71 -32.97 12.56
C ALA A 272 13.19 -32.91 12.81
N SER A 273 12.76 -32.15 13.83
CA SER A 273 11.35 -31.86 14.10
C SER A 273 10.69 -31.08 12.98
N ASP A 274 11.36 -30.05 12.44
CA ASP A 274 10.82 -29.24 11.34
C ASP A 274 10.71 -30.04 10.05
N LEU A 275 11.73 -30.84 9.73
CA LEU A 275 11.73 -31.71 8.56
C LEU A 275 10.57 -32.71 8.64
N THR A 276 10.42 -33.40 9.77
CA THR A 276 9.34 -34.37 9.96
C THR A 276 7.96 -33.71 9.92
N PHE A 277 7.82 -32.52 10.52
CA PHE A 277 6.59 -31.73 10.45
C PHE A 277 6.25 -31.35 9.00
N LYS A 278 7.22 -30.85 8.23
CA LYS A 278 7.03 -30.49 6.81
C LYS A 278 6.71 -31.69 5.92
N LEU A 279 7.30 -32.85 6.18
CA LEU A 279 6.93 -34.10 5.49
C LEU A 279 5.46 -34.46 5.78
N ARG A 280 5.04 -34.37 7.05
CA ARG A 280 3.67 -34.68 7.47
C ARG A 280 2.62 -33.71 6.91
N THR A 281 2.91 -32.41 6.84
CA THR A 281 1.97 -31.43 6.28
C THR A 281 1.72 -31.67 4.79
N GLN A 282 2.61 -32.38 4.11
CA GLN A 282 2.50 -32.81 2.72
C GLN A 282 2.03 -34.27 2.57
N GLY A 283 1.55 -34.89 3.66
CA GLY A 283 0.99 -36.25 3.64
C GLY A 283 2.00 -37.39 3.65
N VAL A 284 3.29 -37.11 3.89
CA VAL A 284 4.33 -38.15 3.98
C VAL A 284 4.58 -38.53 5.44
N SER A 285 4.30 -39.78 5.78
CA SER A 285 4.46 -40.33 7.14
C SER A 285 5.84 -40.93 7.41
N ASN A 286 6.56 -41.36 6.37
CA ASN A 286 7.88 -41.99 6.50
C ASN A 286 8.86 -41.36 5.50
N PHE A 287 10.00 -40.89 6.00
CA PHE A 287 11.05 -40.27 5.17
C PHE A 287 11.67 -41.26 4.17
N LYS A 288 11.58 -42.58 4.43
CA LYS A 288 12.08 -43.61 3.50
C LYS A 288 11.28 -43.69 2.21
N ASP A 289 10.02 -43.25 2.23
CA ASP A 289 9.15 -43.24 1.05
C ASP A 289 9.43 -42.03 0.13
N VAL A 290 10.36 -41.16 0.55
CA VAL A 290 10.74 -39.93 -0.17
C VAL A 290 11.87 -40.22 -1.15
N LYS A 291 11.57 -40.05 -2.44
CA LYS A 291 12.57 -40.06 -3.51
C LYS A 291 13.41 -38.78 -3.51
N SER A 292 12.79 -37.62 -3.33
CA SER A 292 13.49 -36.35 -3.21
C SER A 292 12.68 -35.37 -2.36
N ALA A 293 13.32 -34.69 -1.41
CA ALA A 293 12.74 -33.52 -0.74
C ALA A 293 13.68 -32.33 -0.89
N THR A 294 13.16 -31.27 -1.50
CA THR A 294 13.89 -30.03 -1.78
C THR A 294 13.31 -28.91 -0.95
N LEU A 295 14.16 -28.27 -0.14
CA LEU A 295 13.83 -27.06 0.59
C LEU A 295 13.92 -25.86 -0.36
N GLU A 296 12.77 -25.26 -0.62
CA GLU A 296 12.61 -24.08 -1.48
C GLU A 296 13.01 -22.78 -0.75
N GLN A 297 13.21 -21.73 -1.54
CA GLN A 297 13.66 -20.40 -1.08
C GLN A 297 12.67 -19.69 -0.15
N ASN A 298 11.38 -19.99 -0.27
CA ASN A 298 10.33 -19.53 0.64
C ASN A 298 10.23 -20.39 1.92
N GLY A 299 11.14 -21.36 2.10
CA GLY A 299 11.18 -22.28 3.24
C GLY A 299 10.19 -23.44 3.16
N GLN A 300 9.45 -23.60 2.05
CA GLN A 300 8.58 -24.76 1.85
C GLN A 300 9.39 -25.98 1.42
N LEU A 301 8.83 -27.18 1.62
CA LEU A 301 9.45 -28.43 1.21
C LEU A 301 8.67 -29.02 0.03
N THR A 302 9.31 -29.11 -1.12
CA THR A 302 8.79 -29.82 -2.29
C THR A 302 9.19 -31.28 -2.18
N ILE A 303 8.23 -32.22 -2.21
CA ILE A 303 8.48 -33.64 -1.98
C ILE A 303 8.04 -34.48 -3.18
N THR A 304 8.89 -35.41 -3.58
CA THR A 304 8.60 -36.47 -4.54
C THR A 304 8.76 -37.81 -3.83
N THR A 305 7.75 -38.68 -3.89
CA THR A 305 7.78 -40.02 -3.27
C THR A 305 8.12 -41.10 -4.29
N PHE A 306 8.51 -42.28 -3.81
CA PHE A 306 8.66 -43.45 -4.67
C PHE A 306 7.27 -43.91 -5.14
N GLY A 307 6.98 -43.75 -6.44
CA GLY A 307 5.68 -44.09 -7.05
C GLY A 307 5.01 -42.94 -7.80
N THR A 308 5.44 -41.70 -7.60
CA THR A 308 5.13 -40.58 -8.50
C THR A 308 6.22 -40.47 -9.58
N GLU A 309 5.84 -40.10 -10.81
CA GLU A 309 6.84 -39.83 -11.87
C GLU A 309 7.87 -38.82 -11.34
N SER A 310 9.16 -39.04 -11.65
CA SER A 310 10.23 -38.13 -11.23
C SER A 310 9.92 -36.71 -11.66
N VAL A 311 9.95 -35.77 -10.71
CA VAL A 311 9.93 -34.35 -11.02
C VAL A 311 11.16 -34.06 -11.87
N ASN A 312 10.95 -33.86 -13.17
CA ASN A 312 12.02 -33.50 -14.09
C ASN A 312 12.36 -32.03 -13.80
N TYR A 313 13.51 -31.78 -13.20
CA TYR A 313 13.97 -30.41 -12.98
C TYR A 313 14.41 -29.80 -14.31
N PRO A 314 14.04 -28.54 -14.61
CA PRO A 314 14.51 -27.89 -15.82
C PRO A 314 16.01 -27.67 -15.77
N VAL A 315 16.70 -28.08 -16.83
CA VAL A 315 18.14 -27.87 -17.04
C VAL A 315 18.45 -26.47 -17.58
N ILE A 316 17.46 -25.83 -18.23
CA ILE A 316 17.55 -24.44 -18.71
C ILE A 316 16.30 -23.69 -18.27
N THR A 317 16.49 -22.51 -17.69
CA THR A 317 15.41 -21.59 -17.30
C THR A 317 15.77 -20.16 -17.67
N ASP A 318 14.88 -19.47 -18.37
CA ASP A 318 15.00 -18.05 -18.74
C ASP A 318 16.36 -17.70 -19.37
N GLY A 319 16.83 -18.53 -20.29
CA GLY A 319 18.09 -18.35 -21.00
C GLY A 319 19.35 -18.54 -20.13
N SER A 320 19.24 -19.28 -19.03
CA SER A 320 20.38 -19.64 -18.18
C SER A 320 20.38 -21.13 -17.85
N ILE A 321 21.56 -21.74 -17.84
CA ILE A 321 21.75 -23.14 -17.44
C ILE A 321 21.65 -23.25 -15.92
N ASN A 322 20.86 -24.22 -15.45
CA ASN A 322 20.86 -24.59 -14.04
C ASN A 322 21.97 -25.61 -13.78
N GLU A 323 23.19 -25.11 -13.52
CA GLU A 323 24.37 -25.95 -13.33
C GLU A 323 24.18 -27.01 -12.23
N ASP A 324 23.44 -26.69 -11.17
CA ASP A 324 23.20 -27.61 -10.06
C ASP A 324 22.35 -28.82 -10.51
N VAL A 325 21.39 -28.62 -11.42
CA VAL A 325 20.60 -29.71 -12.00
C VAL A 325 21.47 -30.56 -12.93
N VAL A 326 22.27 -29.92 -13.80
CA VAL A 326 23.13 -30.61 -14.77
C VAL A 326 24.18 -31.47 -14.06
N LYS A 327 24.84 -30.92 -13.03
CA LYS A 327 25.79 -31.67 -12.18
C LYS A 327 25.12 -32.84 -11.46
N ARG A 328 23.88 -32.67 -10.98
CA ARG A 328 23.09 -33.76 -10.34
C ARG A 328 22.73 -34.89 -11.31
N MET A 329 22.63 -34.61 -12.60
CA MET A 329 22.45 -35.64 -13.63
C MET A 329 23.75 -36.39 -13.98
N GLY A 330 24.88 -36.03 -13.35
CA GLY A 330 26.20 -36.58 -13.71
C GLY A 330 26.69 -36.08 -15.07
N LYS A 331 26.20 -34.93 -15.53
CA LYS A 331 26.57 -34.28 -16.79
C LYS A 331 27.32 -32.98 -16.52
N THR A 332 27.98 -32.45 -17.54
CA THR A 332 28.66 -31.15 -17.47
C THR A 332 27.88 -30.07 -18.22
N PRO A 333 28.02 -28.78 -17.88
CA PRO A 333 27.40 -27.70 -18.63
C PRO A 333 27.74 -27.73 -20.14
N GLU A 334 28.96 -28.14 -20.47
CA GLU A 334 29.45 -28.25 -21.86
C GLU A 334 28.71 -29.36 -22.63
N TRP A 335 28.30 -30.44 -21.97
CA TRP A 335 27.45 -31.47 -22.58
C TRP A 335 26.09 -30.90 -23.00
N LEU A 336 25.52 -30.01 -22.18
CA LEU A 336 24.25 -29.37 -22.50
C LEU A 336 24.42 -28.35 -23.64
N GLU A 337 25.51 -27.61 -23.66
CA GLU A 337 25.87 -26.69 -24.74
C GLU A 337 25.99 -27.41 -26.09
N GLN A 338 26.67 -28.57 -26.13
CA GLN A 338 26.78 -29.40 -27.33
C GLN A 338 25.41 -29.87 -27.85
N MET A 339 24.52 -30.31 -26.95
CA MET A 339 23.15 -30.69 -27.34
C MET A 339 22.34 -29.53 -27.92
N LEU A 340 22.61 -28.29 -27.50
CA LEU A 340 21.95 -27.10 -28.02
C LEU A 340 22.51 -26.65 -29.36
N GLU A 341 23.82 -26.82 -29.57
CA GLU A 341 24.47 -26.62 -30.87
C GLU A 341 23.92 -27.59 -31.92
N ASP A 342 23.75 -28.86 -31.56
CA ASP A 342 23.17 -29.88 -32.45
C ASP A 342 21.71 -29.53 -32.86
N GLU A 343 20.96 -28.86 -31.99
CA GLU A 343 19.61 -28.35 -32.29
C GLU A 343 19.60 -26.95 -32.93
N GLY A 344 20.76 -26.32 -33.11
CA GLY A 344 20.91 -24.98 -33.70
C GLY A 344 20.24 -23.87 -32.89
N LYS A 345 20.18 -24.01 -31.56
CA LYS A 345 19.53 -23.03 -30.67
C LYS A 345 20.53 -22.40 -29.70
N ASP A 346 20.45 -21.07 -29.60
CA ASP A 346 21.20 -20.33 -28.59
C ASP A 346 20.51 -20.41 -27.23
N ILE A 347 21.28 -20.59 -26.16
CA ILE A 347 20.78 -20.67 -24.77
C ILE A 347 19.88 -19.48 -24.43
N SER A 348 20.26 -18.26 -24.83
CA SER A 348 19.52 -17.03 -24.53
C SER A 348 18.10 -17.01 -25.11
N GLN A 349 17.84 -17.83 -26.13
CA GLN A 349 16.54 -17.94 -26.79
C GLN A 349 15.62 -19.00 -26.16
N ILE A 350 16.09 -19.70 -25.13
CA ILE A 350 15.36 -20.79 -24.49
C ILE A 350 14.67 -20.30 -23.22
N TYR A 351 13.34 -20.41 -23.19
CA TYR A 351 12.56 -20.13 -21.99
C TYR A 351 12.65 -21.28 -20.98
N LEU A 352 12.45 -22.52 -21.45
CA LEU A 352 12.49 -23.72 -20.62
C LEU A 352 13.14 -24.87 -21.38
N GLY A 353 14.15 -25.50 -20.78
CA GLY A 353 14.76 -26.74 -21.25
C GLY A 353 14.62 -27.82 -20.19
N GLN A 354 14.06 -28.97 -20.53
CA GLN A 354 13.86 -30.08 -19.60
C GLN A 354 14.36 -31.38 -20.21
N TYR A 355 15.19 -32.12 -19.49
CA TYR A 355 15.70 -33.40 -19.94
C TYR A 355 14.78 -34.52 -19.45
N VAL A 356 14.12 -35.22 -20.36
CA VAL A 356 13.07 -36.21 -20.07
C VAL A 356 13.22 -37.41 -21.01
N HIS A 357 13.30 -38.62 -20.46
CA HIS A 357 13.48 -39.87 -21.23
C HIS A 357 14.60 -39.77 -22.29
N ASP A 358 15.78 -39.33 -21.85
CA ASP A 358 16.99 -39.15 -22.68
C ASP A 358 16.88 -38.10 -23.80
N ASN A 359 15.80 -37.31 -23.84
CA ASN A 359 15.59 -36.25 -24.82
C ASN A 359 15.54 -34.87 -24.14
N LEU A 360 16.15 -33.87 -24.78
CA LEU A 360 16.07 -32.48 -24.33
C LEU A 360 14.83 -31.82 -24.94
N MET A 361 13.81 -31.57 -24.13
CA MET A 361 12.63 -30.80 -24.55
C MET A 361 12.90 -29.31 -24.38
N ILE A 362 12.85 -28.56 -25.50
CA ILE A 362 13.14 -27.12 -25.52
C ILE A 362 11.91 -26.31 -25.87
N ILE A 363 11.56 -25.37 -24.99
CA ILE A 363 10.58 -24.30 -25.23
C ILE A 363 11.35 -23.00 -25.40
N SER A 364 11.32 -22.44 -26.60
CA SER A 364 11.98 -21.17 -26.91
C SER A 364 11.10 -19.97 -26.57
N PHE A 365 11.71 -18.82 -26.30
CA PHE A 365 11.00 -17.54 -26.23
C PHE A 365 10.24 -17.30 -27.54
N PRO A 366 9.07 -16.63 -27.51
CA PRO A 366 8.31 -16.36 -28.72
C PRO A 366 9.13 -15.54 -29.72
N SER A 367 9.30 -16.03 -30.94
CA SER A 367 10.01 -15.32 -32.01
C SER A 367 9.25 -14.07 -32.50
N HIS A 368 7.97 -13.94 -32.16
CA HIS A 368 7.12 -12.80 -32.51
C HIS A 368 6.37 -12.26 -31.29
N SER A 369 6.70 -11.02 -30.89
CA SER A 369 6.12 -10.29 -29.75
C SER A 369 4.58 -10.16 -29.76
N LYS A 370 3.91 -10.36 -30.91
CA LYS A 370 2.46 -10.11 -31.08
C LYS A 370 1.56 -11.36 -31.24
N ARG A 371 2.09 -12.59 -31.14
CA ARG A 371 1.25 -13.82 -31.27
C ARG A 371 1.18 -14.57 -29.93
N PRO A 372 0.02 -14.58 -29.24
CA PRO A 372 -0.17 -15.32 -27.99
C PRO A 372 0.08 -16.83 -28.14
N TRP A 373 0.49 -17.48 -27.05
CA TRP A 373 0.78 -18.92 -26.94
C TRP A 373 -0.34 -19.85 -27.47
N TYR A 374 -1.61 -19.40 -27.45
CA TYR A 374 -2.75 -20.14 -27.98
C TYR A 374 -2.64 -20.44 -29.49
N TYR A 375 -1.97 -19.59 -30.28
CA TYR A 375 -1.75 -19.86 -31.71
C TYR A 375 -0.79 -21.03 -31.96
N TYR A 376 0.19 -21.25 -31.07
CA TYR A 376 1.13 -22.35 -31.16
C TYR A 376 0.45 -23.71 -30.86
N LEU A 377 -0.47 -23.75 -29.90
CA LEU A 377 -1.27 -24.94 -29.61
C LEU A 377 -2.18 -25.34 -30.78
N LYS A 378 -2.81 -24.36 -31.43
CA LYS A 378 -3.64 -24.61 -32.61
C LYS A 378 -2.78 -25.18 -33.75
N TYR A 379 -1.58 -24.66 -33.97
CA TYR A 379 -0.68 -25.13 -35.01
C TYR A 379 -0.12 -26.54 -34.73
N GLN A 380 0.28 -26.84 -33.48
CA GLN A 380 0.72 -28.20 -33.10
C GLN A 380 -0.42 -29.22 -33.19
N ASN A 381 -1.64 -28.88 -32.77
CA ASN A 381 -2.80 -29.75 -32.92
C ASN A 381 -3.16 -30.00 -34.39
N ILE A 382 -3.02 -29.00 -35.28
CA ILE A 382 -3.19 -29.18 -36.72
C ILE A 382 -2.11 -30.11 -37.29
N LYS A 383 -0.85 -29.94 -36.88
CA LYS A 383 0.28 -30.78 -37.33
C LYS A 383 0.15 -32.24 -36.86
N ASN A 384 -0.27 -32.45 -35.61
CA ASN A 384 -0.53 -33.79 -35.05
C ASN A 384 -1.76 -34.46 -35.69
N SER A 385 -2.81 -33.69 -36.00
CA SER A 385 -3.99 -34.19 -36.72
C SER A 385 -3.66 -34.58 -38.18
N TYR A 386 -2.75 -33.85 -38.83
CA TYR A 386 -2.25 -34.22 -40.16
C TYR A 386 -1.39 -35.49 -40.16
N ASN A 387 -0.55 -35.68 -39.15
CA ASN A 387 0.28 -36.88 -39.02
C ASN A 387 -0.52 -38.14 -38.63
N ASN A 388 -1.58 -38.00 -37.82
CA ASN A 388 -2.47 -39.11 -37.48
C ASN A 388 -3.43 -39.52 -38.61
N ARG A 389 -3.54 -38.74 -39.70
CA ARG A 389 -4.29 -39.11 -40.92
C ARG A 389 -3.43 -39.79 -41.99
N LYS A 390 -2.12 -39.88 -41.77
CA LYS A 390 -1.14 -40.52 -42.68
C LYS A 390 -0.59 -41.85 -42.14
N LYS A 391 -1.03 -42.28 -40.96
CA LYS A 391 -0.96 -43.66 -40.48
C LYS A 391 -2.34 -44.28 -40.64
#